data_AF-B1XID7-F1
#
_entry.id   AF-B1XID7-F1
#
_cell.length_a   1.000
_cell.length_b   1.000
_cell.length_c   1.000
_cell.angle_alpha   90.00
_cell.angle_beta   90.00
_cell.angle_gamma   90.00
#
_symmetry.space_group_name_H-M   'P 1'
#
loop_
_entity.id
_entity.type
_entity.pdbx_description
1 polymer ?
#
loop_
_entity_poly.entity_id
_entity_poly.type
_entity_poly.pdbx_seq_one_letter_code
_entity_poly.pdbx_strand_id
1 'polypeptide(L)'
;MSLFSPFRLISLIGCTSLLSLGACQRIDPALYDCQKLLAQIQSTVTEAQTLVQNEPTAEAPQTFNFERWLQAADALKMGAEAIAQLRLRDSQMKTYQTQISDIYQRQAEATYAMVKARQNKDLEAAQTAQSLSQTAGTEEQTIGQALNDYCQAKYQAVTATEDP
;
A
#
# COMPACT_ATOMS: atom_id res chain seq x y z
N MET A 1 -62.73 -5.35 -18.44
CA MET A 1 -63.41 -6.64 -18.65
C MET A 1 -62.66 -7.68 -17.86
N SER A 2 -63.30 -8.18 -16.82
CA SER A 2 -62.91 -9.31 -15.99
C SER A 2 -62.87 -10.60 -16.81
N LEU A 3 -62.18 -11.62 -16.29
CA LEU A 3 -62.58 -13.05 -16.17
C LEU A 3 -61.34 -13.81 -15.66
N PHE A 4 -61.14 -13.93 -14.33
CA PHE A 4 -61.58 -15.03 -13.46
C PHE A 4 -61.15 -16.46 -13.88
N SER A 5 -60.28 -17.03 -13.02
CA SER A 5 -59.94 -18.42 -12.62
C SER A 5 -60.98 -19.54 -12.89
N PRO A 6 -60.66 -20.87 -12.82
CA PRO A 6 -60.23 -21.52 -11.56
C PRO A 6 -59.35 -22.81 -11.62
N PHE A 7 -58.74 -23.12 -10.47
CA PHE A 7 -58.46 -24.45 -9.91
C PHE A 7 -57.68 -25.50 -10.75
N ARG A 8 -56.50 -25.90 -10.26
CA ARG A 8 -56.28 -27.29 -9.81
C ARG A 8 -55.22 -27.35 -8.71
N LEU A 9 -55.68 -27.89 -7.59
CA LEU A 9 -54.95 -28.21 -6.38
C LEU A 9 -54.37 -29.63 -6.54
N ILE A 10 -53.25 -29.89 -5.84
CA ILE A 10 -52.65 -31.20 -5.52
C ILE A 10 -51.61 -31.73 -6.54
N SER A 11 -50.33 -31.61 -6.18
CA SER A 11 -49.48 -32.80 -6.05
C SER A 11 -48.39 -32.54 -5.00
N LEU A 12 -48.46 -33.31 -3.92
CA LEU A 12 -47.49 -33.38 -2.83
C LEU A 12 -46.46 -34.45 -3.18
N ILE A 13 -45.20 -34.18 -2.81
CA ILE A 13 -44.06 -35.11 -2.67
C ILE A 13 -43.17 -35.27 -3.92
N GLY A 14 -41.98 -34.68 -3.81
CA GLY A 14 -40.80 -34.97 -4.64
C GLY A 14 -39.56 -34.32 -4.04
N CYS A 15 -38.83 -35.05 -3.18
CA CYS A 15 -37.49 -34.71 -2.72
C CYS A 15 -36.53 -34.54 -3.90
N THR A 16 -36.19 -33.30 -4.26
CA THR A 16 -35.09 -32.93 -5.18
C THR A 16 -35.08 -31.39 -5.18
N SER A 17 -34.03 -30.62 -4.90
CA SER A 17 -32.61 -30.86 -4.84
C SER A 17 -31.97 -29.67 -4.13
N LEU A 18 -30.94 -29.96 -3.34
CA LEU A 18 -29.72 -29.17 -3.20
C LEU A 18 -29.85 -27.64 -3.09
N LEU A 19 -29.66 -27.20 -1.85
CA LEU A 19 -28.86 -26.04 -1.50
C LEU A 19 -27.63 -25.91 -2.44
N SER A 20 -27.71 -25.08 -3.47
CA SER A 20 -26.53 -24.42 -4.07
C SER A 20 -26.52 -23.00 -3.51
N LEU A 21 -25.95 -22.84 -2.31
CA LEU A 21 -24.63 -22.22 -2.15
C LEU A 21 -24.59 -20.90 -2.92
N GLY A 22 -25.02 -19.83 -2.23
CA GLY A 22 -24.68 -18.48 -2.66
C GLY A 22 -23.19 -18.42 -2.95
N ALA A 23 -22.86 -17.93 -4.15
CA ALA A 23 -21.51 -17.66 -4.59
C ALA A 23 -20.90 -16.57 -3.69
N CYS A 24 -20.49 -16.93 -2.47
CA CYS A 24 -19.46 -16.21 -1.77
C CYS A 24 -18.16 -16.57 -2.50
N GLN A 25 -17.77 -15.77 -3.49
CA GLN A 25 -16.40 -15.77 -3.98
C GLN A 25 -15.49 -15.66 -2.75
N ARG A 26 -14.74 -16.73 -2.45
CA ARG A 26 -13.76 -16.70 -1.36
C ARG A 26 -12.65 -15.76 -1.80
N ILE A 27 -12.71 -14.51 -1.40
CA ILE A 27 -11.61 -13.57 -1.60
C ILE A 27 -10.42 -14.13 -0.82
N ASP A 28 -9.35 -14.47 -1.54
CA ASP A 28 -8.10 -14.93 -0.94
C ASP A 28 -7.59 -13.87 0.06
N PRO A 29 -7.36 -14.23 1.33
CA PRO A 29 -6.96 -13.27 2.34
C PRO A 29 -5.68 -12.49 1.99
N ALA A 30 -4.72 -13.12 1.31
CA ALA A 30 -3.46 -12.50 0.92
C ALA A 30 -3.66 -11.48 -0.20
N LEU A 31 -4.56 -11.72 -1.16
CA LEU A 31 -4.88 -10.74 -2.20
C LEU A 31 -5.51 -9.46 -1.65
N TYR A 32 -6.44 -9.60 -0.72
CA TYR A 32 -7.02 -8.45 -0.04
C TYR A 32 -5.97 -7.68 0.77
N ASP A 33 -5.08 -8.39 1.46
CA ASP A 33 -4.00 -7.76 2.24
C ASP A 33 -2.99 -7.05 1.33
N CYS A 34 -2.67 -7.61 0.17
CA CYS A 34 -1.87 -6.99 -0.88
C CYS A 34 -2.48 -5.66 -1.33
N GLN A 35 -3.76 -5.65 -1.72
CA GLN A 35 -4.45 -4.43 -2.13
C GLN A 35 -4.39 -3.37 -1.04
N LYS A 36 -4.64 -3.77 0.22
CA LYS A 36 -4.66 -2.87 1.37
C LYS A 36 -3.29 -2.25 1.64
N LEU A 37 -2.22 -3.05 1.65
CA LEU A 37 -0.86 -2.54 1.89
C LEU A 37 -0.38 -1.65 0.73
N LEU A 38 -0.55 -2.09 -0.51
CA LEU A 38 -0.13 -1.32 -1.69
C LEU A 38 -0.87 0.01 -1.80
N ALA A 39 -2.17 0.05 -1.48
CA ALA A 39 -2.92 1.30 -1.47
C ALA A 39 -2.38 2.30 -0.43
N GLN A 40 -2.02 1.84 0.77
CA GLN A 40 -1.46 2.70 1.80
C GLN A 40 -0.05 3.20 1.43
N ILE A 41 0.77 2.33 0.83
CA ILE A 41 2.09 2.68 0.28
C ILE A 41 1.94 3.77 -0.78
N GLN A 42 1.07 3.55 -1.76
CA GLN A 42 0.84 4.50 -2.85
C GLN A 42 0.37 5.86 -2.32
N SER A 43 -0.57 5.87 -1.37
CA SER A 43 -1.04 7.11 -0.74
C SER A 43 0.10 7.87 -0.08
N THR A 44 0.93 7.17 0.69
CA THR A 44 2.06 7.75 1.43
C THR A 44 3.10 8.35 0.48
N VAL A 45 3.51 7.58 -0.54
CA VAL A 45 4.52 8.00 -1.51
C VAL A 45 4.03 9.17 -2.33
N THR A 46 2.78 9.13 -2.82
CA THR A 46 2.20 10.23 -3.59
C THR A 46 2.14 11.51 -2.75
N GLU A 47 1.69 11.44 -1.50
CA GLU A 47 1.64 12.61 -0.62
C GLU A 47 3.03 13.22 -0.41
N ALA A 48 4.02 12.41 -0.01
CA ALA A 48 5.38 12.87 0.22
C ALA A 48 6.01 13.47 -1.06
N GLN A 49 5.82 12.83 -2.21
CA GLN A 49 6.35 13.30 -3.49
C GLN A 49 5.72 14.62 -3.93
N THR A 50 4.40 14.78 -3.81
CA THR A 50 3.72 16.02 -4.21
C THR A 50 4.23 17.23 -3.43
N LEU A 51 4.65 17.04 -2.18
CA LEU A 51 5.20 18.12 -1.35
C LEU A 51 6.55 18.62 -1.88
N VAL A 52 7.38 17.75 -2.46
CA VAL A 52 8.73 18.09 -2.95
C VAL A 52 8.86 18.14 -4.48
N GLN A 53 7.80 17.88 -5.23
CA GLN A 53 7.83 17.80 -6.71
C GLN A 53 8.28 19.08 -7.44
N ASN A 54 8.14 20.24 -6.81
CA ASN A 54 8.56 21.52 -7.39
C ASN A 54 9.89 22.03 -6.81
N GLU A 55 10.67 21.15 -6.19
CA GLU A 55 11.97 21.52 -5.64
C GLU A 55 12.96 21.92 -6.76
N PRO A 56 13.91 22.82 -6.43
CA PRO A 56 15.00 23.20 -7.33
C PRO A 56 15.68 21.97 -7.94
N THR A 57 15.76 21.91 -9.28
CA THR A 57 16.65 20.97 -9.96
C THR A 57 17.93 21.67 -10.37
N ALA A 58 18.97 20.92 -10.77
CA ALA A 58 20.18 21.51 -11.34
C ALA A 58 19.90 22.40 -12.57
N GLU A 59 18.75 22.18 -13.23
CA GLU A 59 18.30 22.91 -14.42
C GLU A 59 17.45 24.14 -14.08
N ALA A 60 16.86 24.20 -12.88
CA ALA A 60 16.08 25.32 -12.37
C ALA A 60 16.44 25.61 -10.90
N PRO A 61 17.58 26.29 -10.64
CA PRO A 61 18.07 26.55 -9.30
C PRO A 61 17.18 27.56 -8.58
N GLN A 62 16.18 27.05 -7.88
CA GLN A 62 15.44 27.70 -6.81
C GLN A 62 16.16 27.50 -5.45
N THR A 63 15.72 28.21 -4.41
CA THR A 63 16.23 28.00 -3.04
C THR A 63 15.58 26.75 -2.45
N PHE A 64 16.36 25.89 -1.77
CA PHE A 64 15.85 24.70 -1.08
C PHE A 64 14.72 25.06 -0.11
N ASN A 65 13.53 24.46 -0.26
CA ASN A 65 12.39 24.78 0.60
C ASN A 65 12.33 23.86 1.82
N PHE A 66 12.96 24.29 2.91
CA PHE A 66 13.02 23.52 4.16
C PHE A 66 11.64 23.05 4.66
N GLU A 67 10.61 23.89 4.57
CA GLU A 67 9.28 23.57 5.07
C GLU A 67 8.66 22.40 4.31
N ARG A 68 8.77 22.39 2.98
CA ARG A 68 8.25 21.30 2.14
C ARG A 68 8.93 19.96 2.41
N TRP A 69 10.24 19.97 2.63
CA TRP A 69 10.97 18.76 3.00
C TRP A 69 10.59 18.25 4.39
N LEU A 70 10.32 19.14 5.35
CA LEU A 70 9.79 18.74 6.66
C LEU A 70 8.39 18.14 6.53
N GLN A 71 7.51 18.75 5.74
CA GLN A 71 6.17 18.20 5.46
C GLN A 71 6.24 16.83 4.79
N ALA A 72 7.18 16.62 3.86
CA ALA A 72 7.38 15.31 3.25
C ALA A 72 7.88 14.27 4.25
N ALA A 73 8.76 14.66 5.19
CA ALA A 73 9.17 13.80 6.29
C ALA A 73 8.00 13.45 7.22
N ASP A 74 7.13 14.42 7.52
CA ASP A 74 5.91 14.18 8.30
C ASP A 74 4.98 13.20 7.59
N ALA A 75 4.77 13.35 6.27
CA ALA A 75 3.96 12.44 5.48
C ALA A 75 4.50 11.00 5.49
N LEU A 76 5.83 10.83 5.33
CA LEU A 76 6.48 9.53 5.43
C LEU A 76 6.32 8.91 6.81
N LYS A 77 6.49 9.70 7.88
CA LYS A 77 6.32 9.24 9.26
C LYS A 77 4.87 8.82 9.54
N MET A 78 3.89 9.64 9.20
CA MET A 78 2.48 9.31 9.35
C MET A 78 2.09 8.08 8.52
N GLY A 79 2.61 7.98 7.30
CA GLY A 79 2.43 6.81 6.45
C GLY A 79 3.04 5.54 7.03
N ALA A 80 4.24 5.62 7.61
CA ALA A 80 4.87 4.51 8.33
C ALA A 80 3.99 4.01 9.48
N GLU A 81 3.48 4.92 10.30
CA GLU A 81 2.57 4.62 11.41
C GLU A 81 1.27 3.99 10.91
N ALA A 82 0.67 4.54 9.85
CA ALA A 82 -0.55 4.00 9.24
C ALA A 82 -0.32 2.59 8.67
N ILE A 83 0.80 2.35 7.98
CA ILE A 83 1.20 1.03 7.48
C ILE A 83 1.35 0.05 8.64
N ALA A 84 2.07 0.40 9.71
CA ALA A 84 2.28 -0.47 10.87
C ALA A 84 0.98 -0.87 11.57
N GLN A 85 -0.07 -0.05 11.48
CA GLN A 85 -1.38 -0.31 12.08
C GLN A 85 -2.34 -1.12 11.22
N LEU A 86 -1.99 -1.40 9.94
CA LEU A 86 -2.85 -2.21 9.08
C LEU A 86 -3.06 -3.61 9.68
N ARG A 87 -4.33 -3.99 9.86
CA ARG A 87 -4.67 -5.36 10.21
C ARG A 87 -4.57 -6.21 8.94
N LEU A 88 -3.45 -6.90 8.79
CA LEU A 88 -3.18 -7.89 7.76
C LEU A 88 -3.31 -9.31 8.36
N ARG A 89 -3.72 -10.28 7.55
CA ARG A 89 -3.97 -11.67 7.93
C ARG A 89 -2.82 -12.57 7.49
N ASP A 90 -2.38 -12.41 6.25
CA ASP A 90 -1.28 -13.16 5.66
C ASP A 90 0.06 -12.84 6.36
N SER A 91 0.83 -13.89 6.70
CA SER A 91 2.06 -13.73 7.47
C SER A 91 3.17 -13.06 6.67
N GLN A 92 3.28 -13.35 5.37
CA GLN A 92 4.27 -12.72 4.51
C GLN A 92 3.95 -11.23 4.35
N MET A 93 2.67 -10.88 4.23
CA MET A 93 2.21 -9.49 4.20
C MET A 93 2.55 -8.70 5.47
N LYS A 94 2.49 -9.32 6.66
CA LYS A 94 2.94 -8.70 7.91
C LYS A 94 4.44 -8.41 7.94
N THR A 95 5.24 -9.28 7.30
CA THR A 95 6.69 -9.05 7.15
C THR A 95 6.93 -7.82 6.27
N TYR A 96 6.29 -7.74 5.09
CA TYR A 96 6.42 -6.57 4.21
C TYR A 96 5.93 -5.29 4.88
N GLN A 97 4.82 -5.35 5.61
CA GLN A 97 4.30 -4.23 6.41
C GLN A 97 5.35 -3.71 7.40
N THR A 98 5.99 -4.60 8.15
CA THR A 98 7.02 -4.23 9.13
C THR A 98 8.22 -3.60 8.44
N GLN A 99 8.70 -4.20 7.34
CA GLN A 99 9.86 -3.69 6.61
C GLN A 99 9.60 -2.32 5.98
N ILE A 100 8.45 -2.13 5.32
CA ILE A 100 8.12 -0.87 4.67
C ILE A 100 7.88 0.25 5.69
N SER A 101 7.17 -0.03 6.80
CA SER A 101 6.97 0.98 7.85
C SER A 101 8.31 1.44 8.46
N ASP A 102 9.23 0.51 8.73
CA ASP A 102 10.58 0.82 9.20
C ASP A 102 11.39 1.64 8.18
N ILE A 103 11.32 1.30 6.89
CA ILE A 103 11.96 2.07 5.82
C ILE A 103 11.43 3.50 5.77
N TYR A 104 10.11 3.71 5.84
CA TYR A 104 9.52 5.06 5.80
C TYR A 104 9.84 5.89 7.03
N GLN A 105 9.92 5.25 8.20
CA GLN A 105 10.40 5.89 9.41
C GLN A 105 11.85 6.37 9.25
N ARG A 106 12.75 5.51 8.73
CA ARG A 106 14.14 5.89 8.45
C ARG A 106 14.27 6.99 7.42
N GLN A 107 13.45 6.97 6.36
CA GLN A 107 13.45 8.02 5.34
C GLN A 107 13.00 9.37 5.93
N ALA A 108 11.97 9.39 6.78
CA ALA A 108 11.54 10.58 7.49
C ALA A 108 12.67 11.14 8.38
N GLU A 109 13.30 10.29 9.19
CA GLU A 109 14.43 10.66 10.07
C GLU A 109 15.62 11.23 9.30
N ALA A 110 16.01 10.57 8.20
CA ALA A 110 17.07 11.06 7.31
C ALA A 110 16.70 12.42 6.70
N THR A 111 15.44 12.63 6.35
CA THR A 111 14.97 13.90 5.80
C THR A 111 15.00 15.02 6.84
N TYR A 112 14.54 14.79 8.07
CA TYR A 112 14.68 15.76 9.17
C TYR A 112 16.15 16.10 9.44
N ALA A 113 17.02 15.10 9.47
CA ALA A 113 18.45 15.28 9.68
C ALA A 113 19.09 16.11 8.56
N MET A 114 18.73 15.84 7.30
CA MET A 114 19.20 16.60 6.15
C MET A 114 18.76 18.07 6.24
N VAL A 115 17.50 18.34 6.54
CA VAL A 115 16.98 19.70 6.70
C VAL A 115 17.75 20.44 7.79
N LYS A 116 17.90 19.83 8.96
CA LYS A 116 18.63 20.42 10.10
C LYS A 116 20.10 20.70 9.75
N ALA A 117 20.78 19.76 9.11
CA ALA A 117 22.17 19.93 8.71
C ALA A 117 22.34 21.08 7.71
N ARG A 118 21.46 21.17 6.71
CA ARG A 118 21.46 22.27 5.73
C ARG A 118 21.19 23.63 6.38
N GLN A 119 20.25 23.72 7.33
CA GLN A 119 19.98 24.94 8.10
C GLN A 119 21.22 25.38 8.90
N ASN A 120 21.94 24.42 9.50
CA ASN A 120 23.16 24.67 10.26
C ASN A 120 24.41 24.87 9.38
N LYS A 121 24.28 24.73 8.05
CA LYS A 121 25.40 24.72 7.09
C LYS A 121 26.45 23.66 7.40
N ASP A 122 26.02 22.55 8.03
CA ASP A 122 26.84 21.39 8.33
C ASP A 122 26.83 20.45 7.12
N LEU A 123 27.86 20.56 6.29
CA LEU A 123 27.97 19.80 5.04
C LEU A 123 28.17 18.30 5.28
N GLU A 124 28.93 17.93 6.31
CA GLU A 124 29.22 16.53 6.63
C GLU A 124 27.95 15.82 7.14
N ALA A 125 27.20 16.47 8.03
CA ALA A 125 25.92 15.94 8.49
C ALA A 125 24.89 15.86 7.35
N ALA A 126 24.89 16.82 6.41
CA ALA A 126 23.99 16.80 5.26
C ALA A 126 24.30 15.64 4.31
N GLN A 127 25.58 15.38 4.04
CA GLN A 127 26.03 14.23 3.23
C GLN A 127 25.70 12.90 3.90
N THR A 128 25.90 12.81 5.22
CA THR A 128 25.54 11.62 6.00
C THR A 128 24.05 11.33 5.92
N ALA A 129 23.21 12.34 6.15
CA ALA A 129 21.76 12.22 6.06
C ALA A 129 21.29 11.83 4.64
N GLN A 130 21.93 12.41 3.61
CA GLN A 130 21.65 12.06 2.21
C GLN A 130 22.01 10.59 1.92
N SER A 131 23.15 10.11 2.40
CA SER A 131 23.54 8.70 2.25
C SER A 131 22.56 7.76 2.93
N LEU A 132 22.08 8.09 4.13
CA LEU A 132 21.08 7.29 4.84
C LEU A 132 19.75 7.24 4.07
N SER A 133 19.32 8.37 3.51
CA SER A 133 18.12 8.44 2.67
C SER A 133 18.28 7.57 1.41
N GLN A 134 19.44 7.59 0.75
CA GLN A 134 19.72 6.76 -0.44
C GLN A 134 19.73 5.26 -0.12
N THR A 135 20.32 4.86 1.00
CA THR A 135 20.29 3.47 1.47
C THR A 135 18.85 3.01 1.70
N ALA A 136 18.06 3.80 2.43
CA ALA A 136 16.65 3.48 2.69
C ALA A 136 15.82 3.41 1.39
N GLY A 137 16.08 4.28 0.41
CA GLY A 137 15.41 4.22 -0.90
C GLY A 137 15.78 2.99 -1.73
N THR A 138 17.03 2.52 -1.63
CA THR A 138 17.47 1.27 -2.29
C THR A 138 16.80 0.03 -1.66
N GLU A 139 16.69 0.04 -0.33
CA GLU A 139 15.94 -0.98 0.41
C GLU A 139 14.45 -0.96 0.04
N GLU A 140 13.84 0.23 -0.05
CA GLU A 140 12.45 0.40 -0.49
C GLU A 140 12.23 -0.25 -1.85
N GLN A 141 13.10 0.02 -2.82
CA GLN A 141 12.98 -0.55 -4.17
C GLN A 141 13.06 -2.08 -4.13
N THR A 142 13.99 -2.64 -3.34
CA THR A 142 14.19 -4.09 -3.23
C THR A 142 12.97 -4.77 -2.58
N ILE A 143 12.50 -4.23 -1.46
CA ILE A 143 11.34 -4.78 -0.73
C ILE A 143 10.05 -4.56 -1.52
N GLY A 144 9.90 -3.41 -2.17
CA GLY A 144 8.75 -3.08 -3.02
C GLY A 144 8.62 -4.03 -4.21
N GLN A 145 9.73 -4.37 -4.87
CA GLN A 145 9.71 -5.38 -5.94
C GLN A 145 9.28 -6.75 -5.40
N ALA A 146 9.85 -7.20 -4.28
CA ALA A 146 9.51 -8.48 -3.68
C ALA A 146 8.03 -8.55 -3.24
N LEU A 147 7.50 -7.45 -2.70
CA LEU A 147 6.08 -7.31 -2.37
C LEU A 147 5.21 -7.41 -3.63
N ASN A 148 5.56 -6.70 -4.69
CA ASN A 148 4.81 -6.74 -5.95
C ASN A 148 4.79 -8.15 -6.56
N ASP A 149 5.94 -8.82 -6.59
CA ASP A 149 6.07 -10.19 -7.10
C ASP A 149 5.22 -11.17 -6.29
N TYR A 150 5.22 -11.03 -4.96
CA TYR A 150 4.38 -11.83 -4.08
C TYR A 150 2.89 -11.63 -4.40
N CYS A 151 2.44 -10.38 -4.49
CA CYS A 151 1.05 -10.07 -4.79
C CYS A 151 0.62 -10.54 -6.18
N GLN A 152 1.49 -10.41 -7.18
CA GLN A 152 1.24 -10.92 -8.53
C GLN A 152 1.13 -12.45 -8.56
N ALA A 153 1.98 -13.17 -7.84
CA ALA A 153 1.91 -14.62 -7.75
C ALA A 153 0.62 -15.09 -7.08
N LYS A 154 0.16 -14.41 -6.03
CA LYS A 154 -1.14 -14.68 -5.39
C LYS A 154 -2.31 -14.44 -6.35
N TYR A 155 -2.24 -13.39 -7.15
CA TYR A 155 -3.27 -13.08 -8.15
C TYR A 155 -3.37 -14.19 -9.19
N GLN A 156 -2.24 -14.58 -9.76
CA GLN A 156 -2.16 -15.66 -10.75
C GLN A 156 -2.69 -17.00 -10.21
N ALA A 157 -2.34 -17.33 -8.96
CA ALA A 157 -2.79 -18.56 -8.32
C ALA A 157 -4.32 -18.62 -8.18
N VAL A 158 -4.98 -17.51 -7.86
CA VAL A 158 -6.44 -17.45 -7.77
C VAL A 158 -7.06 -17.57 -9.16
N THR A 159 -6.58 -16.80 -10.14
CA THR A 159 -7.16 -16.83 -11.50
C THR A 159 -6.97 -18.17 -12.22
N ALA A 160 -5.88 -18.90 -11.94
CA ALA A 160 -5.65 -20.23 -12.53
C ALA A 160 -6.60 -21.31 -11.97
N THR A 161 -7.25 -21.07 -10.83
CA THR A 161 -8.24 -21.97 -10.25
C THR A 161 -9.69 -21.67 -10.70
N GLU A 162 -9.88 -20.58 -11.45
CA GLU A 162 -11.19 -20.15 -11.96
C GLU A 162 -11.43 -20.54 -13.43
N ASP A 163 -10.46 -21.19 -14.09
CA ASP A 163 -10.59 -21.72 -15.45
C ASP A 163 -11.13 -23.18 -15.42
N PRO A 164 -12.31 -23.48 -16.00
CA PRO A 164 -12.93 -24.82 -16.01
C PRO A 164 -12.28 -25.84 -16.96
#